data_AF-A0A1Z9M459-F1
#
_entry.id   AF-A0A1Z9M459-F1
#
_cell.length_a   1.000
_cell.length_b   1.000
_cell.length_c   1.000
_cell.angle_alpha   90.00
_cell.angle_beta   90.00
_cell.angle_gamma   90.00
#
_symmetry.space_group_name_H-M   'P 1'
#
loop_
_entity.id
_entity.type
_entity.pdbx_description
1 polymer ?
#
loop_
_entity_poly.entity_id
_entity_poly.type
_entity_poly.pdbx_seq_one_letter_code
_entity_poly.pdbx_strand_id
1 'polypeptide(L)' 'MVINKAKMKCNAPKRQVQGGKKFVVKACVGGKEKIIRFGDANMTIKKSNPARRKSFRARHKCATATSKMTARYWSCKKW' A
#
# COMPACT_ATOMS: atom_id res chain seq x y z
N MET A 1 8.26 17.39 -4.97
CA MET A 1 9.27 16.31 -5.02
C MET A 1 8.82 15.19 -5.95
N VAL A 2 9.48 15.06 -7.11
CA VAL A 2 9.20 14.04 -8.12
C VAL A 2 9.74 12.69 -7.62
N ILE A 3 8.95 11.63 -7.72
CA ILE A 3 9.40 10.29 -7.33
C ILE A 3 10.48 9.84 -8.31
N ASN A 4 11.69 9.63 -7.81
CA ASN A 4 12.76 9.05 -8.61
C ASN A 4 12.61 7.51 -8.65
N LYS A 5 12.00 6.99 -9.72
CA LYS A 5 11.68 5.57 -9.89
C LYS A 5 12.93 4.68 -9.92
N ALA A 6 14.07 5.19 -10.39
CA ALA A 6 15.32 4.45 -10.48
C ALA A 6 15.94 4.16 -9.10
N LYS A 7 15.75 5.08 -8.14
CA LYS A 7 16.25 4.93 -6.77
C LYS A 7 15.32 4.10 -5.86
N MET A 8 14.15 3.69 -6.34
CA MET A 8 13.20 2.91 -5.55
C MET A 8 13.44 1.41 -5.70
N LYS A 9 13.63 0.72 -4.57
CA LYS A 9 13.66 -0.75 -4.53
C LYS A 9 12.30 -1.32 -4.93
N CYS A 10 12.33 -2.38 -5.74
CA CYS A 10 11.15 -3.11 -6.15
C CYS A 10 10.43 -3.74 -4.96
N ASN A 11 9.10 -3.68 -4.95
CA ASN A 11 8.21 -4.24 -3.92
C ASN A 11 8.52 -3.80 -2.48
N ALA A 12 9.22 -2.68 -2.32
CA ALA A 12 9.59 -2.11 -1.03
C ALA A 12 8.78 -0.82 -0.78
N PRO A 13 7.74 -0.87 0.07
CA PRO A 13 6.98 0.33 0.42
C PRO A 13 7.81 1.24 1.32
N LYS A 14 7.82 2.54 0.99
CA LYS A 14 8.42 3.60 1.80
C LYS A 14 7.36 4.61 2.21
N ARG A 15 7.55 5.25 3.36
CA ARG A 15 6.70 6.36 3.80
C ARG A 15 7.04 7.59 2.97
N GLN A 16 6.04 8.13 2.28
CA GLN A 16 6.15 9.37 1.52
C GLN A 16 4.76 9.97 1.46
N VAL A 17 4.54 11.03 2.26
CA VAL A 17 3.25 11.71 2.31
C VAL A 17 3.15 12.66 1.14
N GLN A 18 2.29 12.34 0.16
CA GLN A 18 2.05 13.23 -0.98
C GLN A 18 0.69 12.95 -1.62
N GLY A 19 -0.11 14.01 -1.80
CA GLY A 19 -1.47 13.91 -2.33
C GLY A 19 -2.41 13.13 -1.41
N GLY A 20 -2.31 13.32 -0.10
CA GLY A 20 -3.11 12.62 0.92
C GLY A 20 -2.77 11.14 1.13
N LYS A 21 -1.82 10.57 0.38
CA LYS A 21 -1.38 9.18 0.55
C LYS A 21 -0.13 9.08 1.42
N LYS A 22 -0.08 8.07 2.29
CA LYS A 22 0.97 7.91 3.31
C LYS A 22 2.20 7.15 2.84
N PHE A 23 2.00 6.16 1.98
CA PHE A 23 3.04 5.27 1.50
C PHE A 23 3.10 5.25 -0.01
N VAL A 24 4.28 4.96 -0.53
CA VAL A 24 4.52 4.70 -1.94
C VAL A 24 5.36 3.44 -2.10
N VAL A 25 5.06 2.66 -3.12
CA VAL A 25 5.80 1.45 -3.48
C VAL A 25 5.97 1.38 -4.98
N LYS A 26 7.13 0.91 -5.40
CA LYS A 26 7.39 0.51 -6.77
C LYS A 26 7.05 -0.97 -6.89
N ALA A 27 5.83 -1.28 -7.31
CA ALA A 27 5.43 -2.66 -7.54
C ALA A 27 6.12 -3.18 -8.81
N CYS A 28 6.83 -4.30 -8.68
CA CYS A 28 7.52 -4.94 -9.80
C CYS A 28 7.08 -6.40 -9.89
N VAL A 29 6.48 -6.79 -11.01
CA VAL A 29 5.99 -8.15 -11.27
C VAL A 29 6.19 -8.49 -12.75
N GLY A 30 6.92 -9.57 -13.04
CA GLY A 30 7.07 -10.08 -14.42
C GLY A 30 7.57 -9.04 -15.43
N GLY A 31 8.59 -8.26 -15.06
CA GLY A 31 9.15 -7.19 -15.90
C GLY A 31 8.32 -5.89 -15.96
N LYS A 32 7.12 -5.86 -15.37
CA LYS A 32 6.30 -4.64 -15.29
C LYS A 32 6.56 -3.90 -13.99
N GLU A 33 6.72 -2.59 -14.08
CA GLU A 33 6.92 -1.70 -12.94
C GLU A 33 5.78 -0.69 -12.83
N LYS A 34 5.24 -0.51 -11.62
CA LYS A 34 4.18 0.46 -11.35
C LYS A 34 4.42 1.17 -10.04
N ILE A 35 4.31 2.50 -10.05
CA ILE A 35 4.30 3.29 -8.82
C ILE A 35 2.89 3.29 -8.26
N ILE A 36 2.76 2.82 -7.02
CA ILE A 36 1.49 2.71 -6.32
C ILE A 36 1.60 3.50 -5.03
N ARG A 37 0.65 4.41 -4.82
CA ARG A 37 0.49 5.11 -3.55
C ARG A 37 -0.68 4.52 -2.79
N PHE A 38 -0.50 4.31 -1.49
CA PHE A 38 -1.49 3.64 -0.67
C PHE A 38 -1.43 4.12 0.78
N GLY A 39 -2.49 3.80 1.52
CA GLY A 39 -2.70 4.32 2.88
C GLY A 39 -3.06 5.79 2.86
N ASP A 40 -3.80 6.20 3.87
CA ASP A 40 -4.19 7.59 4.06
C ASP A 40 -3.23 8.27 5.05
N ALA A 41 -2.78 9.47 4.72
CA ALA A 41 -1.85 10.23 5.56
C ALA A 41 -2.54 10.83 6.80
N ASN A 42 -3.83 11.14 6.68
CA ASN A 42 -4.62 11.79 7.71
C ASN A 42 -5.34 10.77 8.61
N MET A 43 -5.45 9.51 8.19
CA MET A 43 -6.04 8.46 9.01
C MET A 43 -4.98 7.62 9.74
N THR A 44 -5.20 7.42 11.04
CA THR A 44 -4.44 6.48 11.85
C THR A 44 -5.15 5.14 11.91
N ILE A 45 -4.41 4.08 11.59
CA ILE A 45 -4.88 2.71 11.73
C ILE A 45 -4.87 2.37 13.22
N LYS A 46 -6.04 2.11 13.81
CA LYS A 46 -6.18 1.62 15.19
C LYS A 46 -5.74 0.15 15.25
N LYS A 47 -4.43 -0.10 15.16
CA LYS A 47 -3.84 -1.46 15.06
C LYS A 47 -4.15 -2.34 16.27
N SER A 48 -4.31 -1.72 17.44
CA SER A 48 -4.70 -2.40 18.69
C SER A 48 -6.12 -2.95 18.67
N ASN A 49 -6.97 -2.56 17.71
CA ASN A 49 -8.36 -3.03 17.63
C ASN A 49 -8.51 -4.14 16.56
N PRO A 50 -8.63 -5.42 16.96
CA PRO A 50 -8.75 -6.54 16.03
C PRO A 50 -10.06 -6.51 15.23
N ALA A 51 -11.15 -5.96 15.77
CA ALA A 51 -12.42 -5.83 15.06
C ALA A 51 -12.28 -4.87 13.86
N ARG A 52 -11.56 -3.75 14.01
CA ARG A 52 -11.28 -2.83 12.90
C ARG A 52 -10.43 -3.49 11.82
N ARG A 53 -9.47 -4.34 12.20
CA ARG A 53 -8.71 -5.16 11.25
C ARG A 53 -9.61 -6.15 10.51
N LYS A 54 -10.50 -6.86 11.22
CA LYS A 54 -11.47 -7.77 10.60
C LYS A 54 -12.38 -7.03 9.61
N SER A 55 -13.00 -5.92 10.01
CA SER A 55 -13.86 -5.12 9.15
C SER A 55 -13.12 -4.52 7.94
N PHE A 56 -11.88 -4.03 8.12
CA PHE A 56 -11.07 -3.56 6.99
C PHE A 56 -10.78 -4.70 6.01
N ARG A 57 -10.34 -5.85 6.51
CA ARG A 57 -10.03 -7.01 5.66
C ARG A 57 -11.25 -7.55 4.92
N ALA A 58 -12.42 -7.55 5.55
CA ALA A 58 -13.68 -7.94 4.93
C ALA A 58 -14.08 -6.98 3.81
N ARG A 59 -14.13 -5.67 4.08
CA ARG A 59 -14.52 -4.64 3.09
C ARG A 59 -13.59 -4.62 1.88
N HIS A 60 -12.30 -4.82 2.08
CA HIS A 60 -11.31 -4.83 1.00
C HIS A 60 -11.05 -6.23 0.41
N LYS A 61 -11.79 -7.25 0.85
CA LYS A 61 -11.63 -8.65 0.43
C LYS A 61 -10.15 -9.07 0.43
N CYS A 62 -9.44 -8.79 1.52
CA CYS A 62 -7.97 -8.95 1.55
C CYS A 62 -7.49 -10.37 1.25
N ALA A 63 -8.33 -11.39 1.43
CA ALA A 63 -8.03 -12.77 1.07
C ALA A 63 -7.78 -12.94 -0.44
N THR A 64 -8.46 -12.17 -1.30
CA THR A 64 -8.27 -12.23 -2.76
C THR A 64 -7.29 -11.19 -3.28
N ALA A 65 -6.64 -10.43 -2.39
CA ALA A 65 -5.65 -9.43 -2.77
C ALA A 65 -4.28 -10.12 -2.89
N THR A 66 -4.02 -10.76 -4.03
CA THR A 66 -2.73 -11.43 -4.32
C THR A 66 -1.82 -10.61 -5.24
N SER A 67 -2.39 -9.71 -6.04
CA SER A 67 -1.64 -8.92 -7.02
C SER A 67 -0.90 -7.75 -6.39
N LYS A 68 0.45 -7.86 -6.32
CA LYS A 68 1.38 -6.79 -5.91
C LYS A 68 1.26 -5.52 -6.76
N MET A 69 0.62 -5.60 -7.94
CA MET A 69 0.41 -4.45 -8.84
C MET A 69 -0.81 -3.59 -8.45
N THR A 70 -1.45 -3.89 -7.31
CA THR A 70 -2.64 -3.15 -6.83
C THR A 70 -2.41 -2.49 -5.48
N ALA A 71 -2.97 -1.29 -5.28
CA ALA A 71 -2.94 -0.59 -3.98
C ALA A 71 -3.65 -1.39 -2.87
N ARG A 72 -4.64 -2.20 -3.24
CA ARG A 72 -5.38 -3.09 -2.34
C ARG A 72 -4.45 -4.10 -1.66
N TYR A 73 -3.60 -4.78 -2.42
CA TYR A 73 -2.61 -5.71 -1.88
C TYR A 73 -1.73 -5.04 -0.81
N TRP A 74 -1.16 -3.88 -1.14
CA TRP A 74 -0.26 -3.17 -0.23
C TRP A 74 -0.97 -2.66 1.02
N SER A 75 -2.20 -2.17 0.86
CA SER A 75 -3.02 -1.75 2.00
C SER A 75 -3.35 -2.92 2.92
N CYS A 76 -3.75 -4.06 2.37
CA CYS A 76 -4.00 -5.29 3.13
C CYS A 76 -2.75 -5.85 3.80
N LYS A 77 -1.57 -5.67 3.20
CA LYS A 77 -0.27 -6.14 3.71
C LYS A 77 0.30 -5.22 4.81
N LYS A 78 0.02 -3.92 4.76
CA LYS A 78 0.51 -2.94 5.75
C LYS A 78 -0.49 -2.54 6.84
N TRP A 79 -1.73 -3.01 6.75
CA TRP A 79 -2.69 -2.91 7.85
C TRP A 79 -2.20 -3.63 9.10
#